data_AF-A0A067DB98-F1
#
_entry.id   AF-A0A067DB98-F1
#
_cell.length_a   1.000
_cell.length_b   1.000
_cell.length_c   1.000
_cell.angle_alpha   90.00
_cell.angle_beta   90.00
_cell.angle_gamma   90.00
#
_symmetry.space_group_name_H-M   'P 1'
#
loop_
_entity.id
_entity.type
_entity.pdbx_description
1 polymer ?
#
loop_
_entity_poly.entity_id
_entity_poly.type
_entity_poly.pdbx_seq_one_letter_code
_entity_poly.pdbx_strand_id
1 'polypeptide(L)'
;AEELKGKVKTTIKYATEPLDQLEQIDNLQRLGLAYHFQTEIRNILHGIYNNNKDDNWRNKNVYAASVEFRLLRQHGYNVSQ
;
A
#
# COMPACT_ATOMS: atom_id res chain seq x y z
N ALA A 1 5.84 22.04 6.91
CA ALA A 1 5.07 20.76 6.89
C ALA A 1 4.53 20.45 5.49
N GLU A 2 3.89 21.42 4.82
CA GLU A 2 3.25 21.18 3.50
C GLU A 2 4.23 20.76 2.39
N GLU A 3 5.43 21.33 2.34
CA GLU A 3 6.47 20.91 1.38
C GLU A 3 6.86 19.43 1.56
N LEU A 4 7.03 18.99 2.81
CA LEU A 4 7.35 17.60 3.13
C LEU A 4 6.19 16.66 2.79
N LYS A 5 4.95 17.05 3.05
CA LYS A 5 3.77 16.29 2.62
C LYS A 5 3.74 16.11 1.10
N GLY A 6 4.05 17.17 0.35
CA GLY A 6 4.18 17.11 -1.11
C GLY A 6 5.22 16.09 -1.57
N LYS A 7 6.41 16.10 -0.96
CA LYS A 7 7.48 15.14 -1.25
C LYS A 7 7.06 13.69 -0.97
N VAL A 8 6.47 13.43 0.21
CA VAL A 8 5.97 12.11 0.58
C VAL A 8 4.91 11.60 -0.39
N LYS A 9 3.96 12.47 -0.80
CA LYS A 9 2.93 12.14 -1.78
C LYS A 9 3.51 11.74 -3.15
N THR A 10 4.57 12.43 -3.58
CA THR A 10 5.32 12.09 -4.79
C THR A 10 5.99 10.72 -4.62
N THR A 11 6.76 10.50 -3.55
CA THR A 11 7.46 9.22 -3.30
C THR A 11 6.50 8.02 -3.30
N ILE A 12 5.35 8.14 -2.62
CA ILE A 12 4.33 7.10 -2.58
C ILE A 12 3.78 6.77 -3.97
N LYS A 13 3.55 7.78 -4.82
CA LYS A 13 2.99 7.60 -6.17
C LYS A 13 3.98 7.02 -7.18
N TYR A 14 5.26 7.35 -7.04
CA TYR A 14 6.31 6.93 -7.98
C TYR A 14 7.00 5.63 -7.58
N ALA A 15 6.66 5.03 -6.44
CA ALA A 15 7.09 3.67 -6.12
C ALA A 15 6.56 2.71 -7.20
N THR A 16 7.47 2.05 -7.90
CA THR A 16 7.17 1.19 -9.07
C THR A 16 6.81 -0.24 -8.66
N GLU A 17 7.36 -0.72 -7.55
CA GLU A 17 7.09 -2.07 -7.05
C GLU A 17 5.91 -2.08 -6.07
N PRO A 18 4.96 -3.01 -6.19
CA PRO A 18 3.82 -3.13 -5.28
C PRO A 18 4.24 -3.30 -3.81
N LEU A 19 5.33 -4.02 -3.55
CA LEU A 19 5.83 -4.21 -2.19
C LEU A 19 6.26 -2.89 -1.56
N ASP A 20 7.04 -2.08 -2.28
CA ASP A 20 7.49 -0.77 -1.80
C ASP A 20 6.29 0.12 -1.47
N GLN A 21 5.27 0.13 -2.33
CA GLN A 21 4.03 0.87 -2.10
C GLN A 21 3.34 0.44 -0.80
N LEU A 22 3.23 -0.87 -0.55
CA LEU A 22 2.62 -1.42 0.66
C LEU A 22 3.44 -1.09 1.92
N GLU A 23 4.77 -1.15 1.85
CA GLU A 23 5.64 -0.77 2.96
C GLU A 23 5.55 0.72 3.29
N GLN A 24 5.47 1.59 2.28
CA GLN A 24 5.24 3.01 2.50
C GLN A 24 3.91 3.26 3.20
N ILE A 25 2.83 2.57 2.79
CA ILE A 25 1.53 2.65 3.46
C ILE A 25 1.63 2.19 4.91
N ASP A 26 2.29 1.05 5.17
CA ASP A 26 2.46 0.52 6.52
C ASP A 26 3.23 1.50 7.42
N ASN A 27 4.31 2.09 6.91
CA ASN A 27 5.09 3.08 7.63
C ASN A 27 4.25 4.31 7.98
N LEU A 28 3.46 4.84 7.04
CA LEU A 28 2.58 5.99 7.31
C LEU A 28 1.54 5.68 8.38
N GLN A 29 0.98 4.47 8.38
CA GLN A 29 0.01 4.05 9.39
C GLN A 29 0.67 3.93 10.77
N ARG A 30 1.83 3.28 10.86
CA ARG A 30 2.57 3.09 12.11
C ARG A 30 3.12 4.40 12.69
N LEU A 31 3.42 5.37 11.83
CA LEU A 31 3.81 6.72 12.21
C LEU A 31 2.61 7.63 12.58
N GLY A 32 1.38 7.16 12.43
CA GLY A 32 0.18 7.97 12.68
C GLY A 32 -0.04 9.09 11.65
N LEU A 33 0.60 9.01 10.48
CA LEU A 33 0.54 10.02 9.41
C LEU A 33 -0.44 9.66 8.29
N ALA A 34 -0.99 8.44 8.28
CA ALA A 34 -1.87 7.95 7.23
C ALA A 34 -3.09 8.85 6.96
N TYR A 35 -3.59 9.58 7.96
CA TYR A 35 -4.73 10.48 7.81
C TYR A 35 -4.46 11.65 6.83
N HIS A 36 -3.20 12.02 6.61
CA HIS A 36 -2.83 13.04 5.62
C HIS A 36 -2.82 12.52 4.18
N PHE A 37 -2.83 11.20 3.97
CA PHE A 37 -2.62 10.56 2.67
C PHE A 37 -3.72 9.55 2.33
N GLN A 38 -4.92 9.70 2.91
CA GLN A 38 -6.02 8.72 2.78
C GLN A 38 -6.38 8.44 1.32
N THR A 39 -6.41 9.48 0.47
CA THR A 39 -6.74 9.35 -0.95
C THR A 39 -5.67 8.56 -1.70
N GLU A 40 -4.40 8.85 -1.45
CA GLU A 40 -3.26 8.16 -2.05
C GLU A 40 -3.26 6.68 -1.64
N ILE A 41 -3.40 6.41 -0.35
CA ILE A 41 -3.45 5.04 0.20
C ILE A 41 -4.59 4.26 -0.45
N ARG A 42 -5.79 4.84 -0.51
CA ARG A 42 -6.96 4.18 -1.12
C ARG A 42 -6.71 3.84 -2.59
N ASN A 43 -6.17 4.77 -3.36
CA ASN A 43 -5.94 4.57 -4.79
C ASN A 43 -4.91 3.46 -5.06
N ILE A 44 -3.85 3.40 -4.25
CA ILE A 44 -2.81 2.36 -4.35
C ILE A 44 -3.39 0.99 -4.01
N LEU A 45 -4.06 0.87 -2.86
CA LEU A 45 -4.66 -0.40 -2.45
C LEU A 45 -5.71 -0.87 -3.47
N HIS A 46 -6.47 0.05 -4.06
CA HIS A 46 -7.41 -0.28 -5.13
C HIS A 46 -6.70 -0.79 -6.38
N GLY A 47 -5.59 -0.15 -6.78
CA GLY A 47 -4.76 -0.58 -7.91
C GLY A 47 -4.17 -1.97 -7.69
N ILE A 48 -3.59 -2.21 -6.51
CA ILE A 48 -3.04 -3.52 -6.11
C ILE A 48 -4.13 -4.59 -6.14
N TYR A 49 -5.28 -4.33 -5.50
CA TYR A 49 -6.40 -5.25 -5.46
C TYR A 49 -6.91 -5.64 -6.85
N ASN A 50 -7.02 -4.68 -7.77
CA ASN A 50 -7.48 -4.93 -9.14
C ASN A 50 -6.42 -5.62 -10.01
N ASN A 51 -5.14 -5.36 -9.76
CA ASN A 51 -4.01 -5.94 -10.48
C ASN A 51 -3.60 -7.33 -9.93
N ASN A 52 -4.40 -7.90 -9.02
CA ASN A 52 -4.22 -9.23 -8.41
C ASN A 52 -3.99 -10.43 -9.35
N LYS A 53 -4.03 -10.23 -10.66
CA LYS A 53 -3.93 -11.31 -11.65
C LYS A 53 -2.49 -11.76 -11.91
N ASP A 54 -1.48 -10.99 -11.47
CA ASP A 54 -0.08 -11.39 -11.52
C ASP A 54 0.38 -11.95 -10.16
N ASP A 55 -0.07 -13.17 -9.85
CA ASP A 55 0.18 -13.91 -8.59
C ASP A 55 1.67 -14.24 -8.32
N ASN A 56 2.56 -13.93 -9.24
CA ASN A 56 3.94 -14.43 -9.21
C ASN A 56 4.79 -13.81 -8.08
N TRP A 57 4.50 -12.58 -7.65
CA TRP A 57 5.24 -11.92 -6.56
C TRP A 57 4.72 -12.35 -5.17
N ARG A 58 3.40 -12.55 -5.02
CA ARG A 58 2.75 -13.08 -3.80
C ARG A 58 3.26 -14.47 -3.43
N ASN A 59 3.33 -15.35 -4.43
CA ASN A 59 3.70 -16.75 -4.21
C ASN A 59 5.18 -16.94 -3.86
N LYS A 60 6.03 -15.94 -4.10
CA LYS A 60 7.48 -16.00 -3.84
C LYS A 60 7.90 -15.36 -2.53
N ASN A 61 7.04 -14.56 -1.90
CA ASN A 61 7.40 -13.81 -0.69
C ASN A 61 6.24 -13.77 0.32
N VAL A 62 6.37 -14.57 1.38
CA VAL A 62 5.39 -14.66 2.47
C VAL A 62 5.20 -13.32 3.18
N TYR A 63 6.27 -12.55 3.37
CA TYR A 63 6.19 -11.22 4.00
C TYR A 63 5.35 -10.28 3.13
N ALA A 64 5.62 -10.24 1.84
CA ALA A 64 4.89 -9.43 0.88
C ALA A 64 3.38 -9.76 0.86
N ALA A 65 3.05 -11.05 0.76
CA ALA A 65 1.67 -11.52 0.82
C ALA A 65 0.98 -11.18 2.16
N SER A 66 1.70 -11.29 3.28
CA SER A 66 1.16 -10.98 4.61
C SER A 66 0.85 -9.50 4.79
N VAL A 67 1.74 -8.62 4.33
CA VAL A 67 1.55 -7.16 4.39
C VAL A 67 0.37 -6.75 3.52
N GLU A 68 0.30 -7.27 2.30
CA GLU A 68 -0.80 -7.00 1.38
C GLU A 68 -2.15 -7.44 1.95
N PHE A 69 -2.24 -8.70 2.41
CA PHE A 69 -3.45 -9.25 3.01
C PHE A 69 -3.94 -8.40 4.18
N ARG A 70 -3.02 -8.02 5.10
CA ARG A 70 -3.34 -7.18 6.25
C ARG A 70 -3.86 -5.82 5.83
N LEU A 71 -3.17 -5.13 4.92
CA LEU A 71 -3.55 -3.79 4.47
C LEU A 71 -4.88 -3.82 3.70
N LEU A 72 -5.09 -4.78 2.82
CA LEU A 72 -6.36 -4.91 2.08
C LEU A 72 -7.53 -5.16 3.04
N ARG A 73 -7.42 -6.11 3.99
CA ARG A 73 -8.48 -6.34 4.98
C ARG A 73 -8.75 -5.12 5.86
N GLN A 74 -7.70 -4.44 6.31
CA GLN A 74 -7.83 -3.25 7.15
C GLN A 74 -8.61 -2.13 6.44
N HIS A 75 -8.52 -2.04 5.11
CA HIS A 75 -9.25 -1.07 4.30
C HIS A 75 -10.57 -1.62 3.72
N GLY A 76 -11.04 -2.78 4.18
CA GLY A 76 -12.35 -3.33 3.85
C GLY A 76 -12.43 -4.09 2.53
N TYR A 77 -11.29 -4.43 1.92
CA TYR A 77 -11.26 -5.27 0.72
C TYR A 77 -11.51 -6.74 1.08
N ASN A 78 -12.28 -7.42 0.23
CA ASN A 78 -12.54 -8.85 0.40
C ASN A 78 -11.36 -9.66 -0.16
N VAL A 79 -10.57 -10.25 0.72
CA VAL A 79 -9.45 -11.14 0.36
C VAL A 79 -9.68 -12.53 0.98
N SER A 80 -9.57 -13.55 0.13
CA SER A 80 -9.66 -14.96 0.55
C SER A 80 -8.48 -15.33 1.43
N GLN A 81 -8.69 -16.35 2.27
CA GLN A 81 -7.64 -16.98 3.06
C GLN A 81 -6.78 -17.89 2.20
#